data_AF-A0A930XMD5-F1
#
_entry.id   AF-A0A930XMD5-F1
#
_cell.length_a   1.000
_cell.length_b   1.000
_cell.length_c   1.000
_cell.angle_alpha   90.00
_cell.angle_beta   90.00
_cell.angle_gamma   90.00
#
_symmetry.space_group_name_H-M   'P 1'
#
loop_
_entity.id
_entity.type
_entity.pdbx_description
1 polymer ?
#
loop_
_entity_poly.entity_id
_entity_poly.type
_entity_poly.pdbx_seq_one_letter_code
_entity_poly.pdbx_strand_id
1 'polypeptide(L)'
;MAQVLPDHEPDSLSLKKGLMSIAQDEQRHAAYLREAMLRRLPYDQALALMDAWRTRQVNALIAMVGNLVQKQGKTPSLVQEGMPTDENLAMDEQPMASESALVSA
;
A
#
# COMPACT_ATOMS: atom_id res chain seq x y z
N MET A 1 -17.86 11.62 -4.64
CA MET A 1 -18.19 10.64 -3.57
C MET A 1 -18.65 11.31 -2.28
N ALA A 2 -17.97 12.34 -1.76
CA ALA A 2 -18.39 13.04 -0.53
C ALA A 2 -19.79 13.71 -0.57
N GLN A 3 -20.34 14.04 -1.75
CA GLN A 3 -21.68 14.65 -1.88
C GLN A 3 -22.83 13.75 -1.38
N VAL A 4 -22.61 12.45 -1.23
CA VAL A 4 -23.64 11.47 -0.84
C VAL A 4 -23.88 11.46 0.68
N LEU A 5 -22.97 12.05 1.48
CA LEU A 5 -23.14 12.12 2.94
C LEU A 5 -24.20 13.16 3.33
N PRO A 6 -25.08 12.87 4.30
CA PRO A 6 -26.15 13.76 4.74
C PRO A 6 -25.60 15.04 5.40
N ASP A 7 -26.24 16.17 5.13
CA ASP A 7 -25.81 17.50 5.57
C ASP A 7 -26.35 17.92 6.94
N HIS A 8 -27.18 17.08 7.56
CA HIS A 8 -27.96 17.42 8.75
C HIS A 8 -27.41 16.80 10.03
N GLU A 9 -26.44 15.89 9.90
CA GLU A 9 -25.81 15.21 11.04
C GLU A 9 -24.39 15.78 11.26
N PRO A 10 -24.08 16.26 12.48
CA PRO A 10 -22.80 16.93 12.75
C PRO A 10 -21.57 16.04 12.54
N ASP A 11 -21.68 14.75 12.83
CA ASP A 11 -20.60 13.78 12.63
C ASP A 11 -20.36 13.50 11.13
N SER A 12 -21.45 13.31 10.37
CA SER A 12 -21.43 13.11 8.93
C SER A 12 -20.89 14.34 8.18
N LEU A 13 -21.16 15.55 8.68
CA LEU A 13 -20.64 16.80 8.11
C LEU A 13 -19.12 16.93 8.22
N SER A 14 -18.56 16.58 9.37
CA SER A 14 -17.10 16.65 9.60
C SER A 14 -16.37 15.64 8.72
N LEU A 15 -16.90 14.41 8.64
CA LEU A 15 -16.39 13.38 7.73
C LEU A 15 -16.50 13.81 6.26
N LYS A 16 -17.64 14.38 5.85
CA LYS A 16 -17.85 14.91 4.50
C LYS A 16 -16.82 15.98 4.12
N LYS A 17 -16.55 16.92 5.03
CA LYS A 17 -15.52 17.96 4.84
C LYS A 17 -14.13 17.35 4.70
N GLY A 18 -13.77 16.41 5.58
CA GLY A 18 -12.48 15.71 5.52
C GLY A 18 -12.28 14.98 4.20
N LEU A 19 -13.27 14.17 3.78
CA LEU A 19 -13.22 13.44 2.52
C LEU A 19 -13.16 14.37 1.30
N MET A 20 -13.86 15.51 1.34
CA MET A 20 -13.79 16.48 0.25
C MET A 20 -12.42 17.15 0.18
N SER A 21 -11.83 17.49 1.33
CA SER A 21 -10.49 18.06 1.40
C SER A 21 -9.45 17.10 0.81
N ILE A 22 -9.50 15.83 1.19
CA ILE A 22 -8.61 14.79 0.64
C ILE A 22 -8.82 14.65 -0.87
N ALA A 23 -10.07 14.56 -1.33
CA ALA A 23 -10.35 14.42 -2.76
C ALA A 23 -9.82 15.59 -3.60
N GLN A 24 -9.91 16.81 -3.10
CA GLN A 24 -9.34 17.98 -3.77
C GLN A 24 -7.81 17.94 -3.82
N ASP A 25 -7.18 17.47 -2.76
CA ASP A 25 -5.73 17.33 -2.73
C ASP A 25 -5.22 16.27 -3.71
N GLU A 26 -5.86 15.10 -3.72
CA GLU A 26 -5.56 14.03 -4.68
C GLU A 26 -5.77 14.47 -6.12
N GLN A 27 -6.78 15.30 -6.39
CA GLN A 27 -6.99 15.88 -7.71
C GLN A 27 -5.81 16.79 -8.12
N ARG A 28 -5.28 17.60 -7.19
CA ARG A 28 -4.10 18.44 -7.46
C ARG A 28 -2.85 17.60 -7.70
N HIS A 29 -2.62 16.57 -6.88
CA HIS A 29 -1.50 15.65 -7.06
C HIS A 29 -1.55 14.92 -8.41
N ALA A 30 -2.72 14.41 -8.80
CA ALA A 30 -2.91 13.76 -10.09
C ALA A 30 -2.67 14.71 -11.27
N ALA A 31 -3.12 15.96 -11.17
CA ALA A 31 -2.87 16.97 -12.20
C ALA A 31 -1.37 17.28 -12.35
N TYR A 32 -0.67 17.47 -11.23
CA TYR A 32 0.78 17.72 -11.24
C TYR A 32 1.55 16.55 -11.86
N LEU A 33 1.24 15.31 -11.47
CA LEU A 33 1.91 14.13 -12.00
C LEU A 33 1.68 13.97 -13.50
N ARG A 34 0.44 14.19 -13.96
CA ARG A 34 0.12 14.18 -15.39
C ARG A 34 0.95 15.20 -16.16
N GLU A 35 1.05 16.43 -15.65
CA GLU A 35 1.85 17.47 -16.30
C GLU A 35 3.34 17.09 -16.32
N ALA A 36 3.87 16.58 -15.21
CA ALA A 36 5.26 16.14 -15.11
C ALA A 36 5.58 14.99 -16.10
N MET A 37 4.64 14.06 -16.30
CA MET A 37 4.78 12.99 -17.29
C MET A 37 4.77 13.55 -18.72
N LEU A 38 3.82 14.43 -19.05
CA LEU A 38 3.73 15.05 -20.37
C LEU A 38 4.93 15.94 -20.71
N ARG A 39 5.62 16.48 -19.71
CA ARG A 39 6.89 17.22 -19.91
C ARG A 39 8.07 16.33 -20.26
N ARG A 40 8.05 15.05 -19.86
CA ARG A 40 9.21 14.14 -19.95
C ARG A 40 9.04 13.03 -20.97
N LEU A 41 7.81 12.73 -21.37
CA LEU A 41 7.46 11.62 -22.24
C LEU A 41 6.59 12.10 -23.42
N PRO A 42 6.74 11.47 -24.60
CA PRO A 42 5.74 11.55 -25.65
C PRO A 42 4.34 11.20 -25.14
N TYR A 43 3.31 11.81 -25.73
CA TYR A 43 1.94 11.72 -25.25
C TYR A 43 1.41 10.28 -25.15
N ASP A 44 1.71 9.45 -26.15
CA ASP A 44 1.38 8.03 -26.20
C ASP A 44 2.01 7.22 -25.07
N GLN A 45 3.29 7.48 -24.77
CA GLN A 45 4.00 6.83 -23.66
C GLN A 45 3.48 7.27 -22.30
N ALA A 46 3.15 8.55 -22.14
CA ALA A 46 2.55 9.08 -20.92
C ALA A 46 1.17 8.45 -20.66
N LEU A 47 0.34 8.30 -21.70
CA LEU A 47 -0.95 7.63 -21.61
C LEU A 47 -0.81 6.15 -21.22
N ALA A 48 0.08 5.41 -21.89
CA ALA A 48 0.32 4.01 -21.57
C ALA A 48 0.77 3.82 -20.11
N LEU A 49 1.63 4.70 -19.61
CA LEU A 49 2.06 4.70 -18.22
C LEU A 49 0.90 4.99 -17.26
N MET A 50 0.08 6.00 -17.54
CA MET A 50 -1.10 6.34 -16.73
C MET A 50 -2.09 5.17 -16.65
N ASP A 51 -2.33 4.49 -17.76
CA ASP A 51 -3.26 3.36 -17.81
C ASP A 51 -2.73 2.14 -17.04
N ALA A 52 -1.43 1.88 -17.10
CA ALA A 52 -0.78 0.85 -16.29
C ALA A 52 -0.93 1.14 -14.78
N TRP A 53 -0.74 2.40 -14.37
CA TRP A 53 -0.93 2.82 -12.98
C TRP A 53 -2.39 2.72 -12.52
N ARG A 54 -3.34 3.17 -13.36
CA ARG A 54 -4.78 3.06 -13.06
C ARG A 54 -5.18 1.61 -12.84
N THR A 55 -4.68 0.69 -13.68
CA THR A 55 -4.95 -0.74 -13.56
C THR A 55 -4.45 -1.31 -12.23
N ARG A 56 -3.22 -0.97 -11.82
CA ARG A 56 -2.66 -1.41 -10.53
C ARG A 56 -3.46 -0.88 -9.34
N GLN A 57 -3.88 0.38 -9.39
CA GLN A 57 -4.68 0.99 -8.34
C GLN A 57 -6.02 0.29 -8.17
N VAL A 58 -6.74 0.02 -9.28
CA VAL A 58 -8.02 -0.70 -9.24
C VAL A 58 -7.84 -2.11 -8.71
N ASN A 59 -6.82 -2.84 -9.16
CA ASN A 59 -6.53 -4.19 -8.67
C ASN A 59 -6.22 -4.19 -7.16
N ALA A 60 -5.45 -3.22 -6.68
CA ALA A 60 -5.15 -3.07 -5.25
C ALA A 60 -6.41 -2.77 -4.43
N LEU A 61 -7.29 -1.90 -4.92
CA LEU A 61 -8.57 -1.59 -4.26
C LEU A 61 -9.48 -2.82 -4.19
N ILE A 62 -9.59 -3.58 -5.29
CA ILE A 62 -10.36 -4.83 -5.31
C ILE A 62 -9.77 -5.84 -4.32
N ALA A 63 -8.44 -5.99 -4.28
CA ALA A 63 -7.78 -6.88 -3.33
C ALA A 63 -8.00 -6.45 -1.88
N MET A 64 -7.92 -5.14 -1.59
CA MET A 64 -8.17 -4.59 -0.26
C MET A 64 -9.60 -4.86 0.20
N VAL A 65 -10.59 -4.57 -0.66
CA VAL A 65 -12.00 -4.83 -0.36
C VAL A 65 -12.25 -6.32 -0.22
N GLY A 66 -11.69 -7.15 -1.10
CA GLY A 66 -11.77 -8.60 -1.01
C GLY A 66 -11.22 -9.13 0.32
N ASN A 67 -10.04 -8.65 0.75
CA ASN A 67 -9.44 -9.00 2.03
C ASN A 67 -10.30 -8.55 3.22
N LEU A 68 -10.88 -7.36 3.17
CA LEU A 68 -11.76 -6.86 4.23
C LEU A 68 -13.01 -7.72 4.39
N VAL A 69 -13.62 -8.12 3.28
CA VAL A 69 -14.80 -9.00 3.25
C VAL A 69 -14.45 -10.40 3.76
N GLN A 70 -13.37 -11.00 3.25
CA GLN A 70 -12.93 -12.34 3.66
C GLN A 70 -12.56 -12.41 5.16
N LYS A 71 -11.96 -11.35 5.70
CA LYS A 71 -11.54 -11.28 7.12
C LYS A 71 -12.64 -10.80 8.07
N GLN A 72 -13.90 -10.68 7.62
CA GLN A 72 -15.03 -10.17 8.41
C GLN A 72 -14.70 -8.86 9.15
N GLY A 73 -14.01 -7.93 8.49
CA GLY A 73 -13.66 -6.64 9.11
C GLY A 73 -12.42 -6.65 10.01
N LYS A 74 -11.70 -7.77 10.16
CA LYS A 74 -10.38 -7.79 10.83
C LYS A 74 -9.32 -7.20 9.90
N THR A 75 -9.10 -5.89 9.97
CA THR A 75 -8.01 -5.22 9.28
C THR A 75 -6.66 -5.56 9.93
N PRO A 76 -5.63 -5.96 9.18
CA PRO A 76 -4.28 -6.08 9.71
C PRO A 76 -3.86 -4.77 10.40
N SER A 77 -3.18 -4.88 11.54
CA SER A 77 -2.60 -3.71 12.21
C SER A 77 -1.53 -3.10 11.30
N LEU A 78 -1.68 -1.82 10.95
CA LEU A 78 -0.76 -1.03 10.11
C LEU A 78 0.68 -0.92 10.65
N VAL A 79 0.95 -1.45 11.85
CA VAL A 79 2.25 -1.38 12.52
C VAL A 79 3.22 -2.47 12.05
N GLN A 80 2.77 -3.49 11.32
CA GLN A 80 3.56 -4.72 11.12
C GLN A 80 4.24 -4.90 9.76
N GLU A 81 3.96 -4.07 8.75
CA GLU A 81 4.51 -4.27 7.39
C GLU A 81 5.82 -3.51 7.10
N GLY A 82 6.43 -2.85 8.10
CA GLY A 82 7.61 -1.99 7.90
C GLY A 82 8.87 -2.37 8.68
N MET A 83 8.83 -3.33 9.60
CA MET A 83 10.02 -3.72 10.37
C MET A 83 10.48 -5.11 9.95
N PRO A 84 11.75 -5.32 9.57
CA PRO A 84 12.29 -6.66 9.42
C PRO A 84 12.09 -7.38 10.75
N THR A 85 11.40 -8.51 10.74
CA THR A 85 11.35 -9.41 11.89
C THR A 85 12.78 -9.90 12.16
N ASP A 86 13.21 -9.79 13.41
CA ASP A 86 14.51 -10.25 13.93
C ASP A 86 14.82 -11.73 13.61
N GLU A 87 13.85 -12.49 13.10
CA GLU A 87 13.99 -13.88 12.67
C GLU A 87 15.02 -14.09 11.56
N ASN A 88 15.39 -13.05 10.80
CA ASN A 88 16.41 -13.14 9.74
C ASN A 88 17.83 -12.74 10.18
N LEU A 89 18.01 -12.31 11.43
CA LEU A 89 19.32 -11.97 12.00
C LEU A 89 19.92 -13.10 12.85
N ALA A 90 19.14 -14.13 13.18
CA ALA A 90 19.57 -15.25 14.03
C ALA A 90 20.08 -16.48 13.26
N MET A 91 20.19 -16.42 11.93
CA MET A 91 20.54 -17.58 11.09
C MET A 91 22.00 -17.62 10.59
N ASP A 92 22.91 -16.82 11.14
CA ASP A 92 24.33 -16.80 10.72
C ASP A 92 25.35 -17.18 11.82
N GLU A 93 24.92 -17.69 12.97
CA GLU A 93 25.83 -18.36 13.92
C GLU A 93 25.53 -19.87 13.98
N GLN A 94 26.13 -20.62 13.05
CA GLN A 94 26.34 -22.06 13.22
C GLN A 94 27.41 -22.28 14.30
N PRO A 95 27.10 -22.92 15.45
CA PRO A 95 28.13 -23.36 16.37
C PRO A 95 28.80 -24.62 15.78
N MET A 96 30.04 -24.46 15.31
CA MET A 96 30.91 -25.59 14.96
C MET A 96 31.31 -26.32 16.25
N ALA A 97 30.49 -27.28 16.68
CA ALA A 97 30.82 -28.22 17.74
C ALA A 97 30.93 -29.65 17.14
N SER A 98 32.17 -30.01 16.84
CA SER A 98 32.83 -31.27 17.16
C SER A 98 32.01 -32.57 17.14
N GLU A 99 32.27 -33.46 16.18
CA GLU A 99 32.15 -34.90 16.42
C GLU A 99 33.36 -35.70 15.90
N SER A 100 33.88 -36.49 16.83
CA SER A 100 35.00 -37.43 16.82
C SER A 100 35.16 -38.31 15.57
N ALA A 101 36.42 -38.51 15.18
CA ALA A 101 36.85 -39.71 14.48
C ALA A 101 38.16 -40.26 15.09
N LEU A 102 37.99 -41.40 15.79
CA LEU A 102 38.84 -42.59 15.73
C LEU A 102 40.30 -42.50 16.27
N VAL A 103 40.46 -42.93 17.52
CA VAL A 103 41.64 -43.69 17.96
C VAL A 103 41.49 -45.14 17.47
N SER A 104 42.42 -45.58 16.63
CA SER A 104 42.75 -46.98 16.41
C SER A 104 44.20 -47.07 15.92
N ALA A 105 45.12 -47.27 16.86
CA ALA A 105 46.34 -48.09 16.79
C ALA A 105 47.07 -48.01 18.14
#